data_AF-A0A1Y5EII1-F1
#
_entry.id   AF-A0A1Y5EII1-F1
#
_cell.length_a   1.000
_cell.length_b   1.000
_cell.length_c   1.000
_cell.angle_alpha   90.00
_cell.angle_beta   90.00
_cell.angle_gamma   90.00
#
_symmetry.space_group_name_H-M   'P 1'
#
loop_
_entity.id
_entity.type
_entity.pdbx_description
1 polymer ?
#
loop_
_entity_poly.entity_id
_entity_poly.type
_entity_poly.pdbx_seq_one_letter_code
_entity_poly.pdbx_strand_id
1 'polypeptide(L)'
;MSALPQNPTTEQNTEEKRLSKDINLIYDFTEKPNRTNLKAHTDRAVVAKLRADLVLPNNKILTVDIDFDSTSGYHDNTMMVMDDFGVEMLVTAFAVKYGQPFADKISNAWAEKNHQNDPRKPTYLLVQKPKIDGGKPQVFVACGDKEHDKGDKIKPQSIV
;
A
#
# COMPACT_ATOMS: atom_id res chain seq x y z
N MET A 1 43.31 -37.14 -9.80
CA MET A 1 42.02 -36.90 -9.13
C MET A 1 41.68 -35.44 -9.35
N SER A 2 40.75 -35.15 -10.26
CA SER A 2 40.39 -33.79 -10.63
C SER A 2 39.41 -33.26 -9.61
N ALA A 3 39.76 -32.19 -8.89
CA ALA A 3 38.83 -31.47 -8.03
C ALA A 3 37.76 -30.82 -8.93
N LEU A 4 36.50 -31.16 -8.65
CA LEU A 4 35.35 -30.49 -9.24
C LEU A 4 35.34 -29.01 -8.80
N PRO A 5 35.12 -28.05 -9.70
CA PRO A 5 34.89 -26.67 -9.29
C PRO A 5 33.59 -26.60 -8.50
N GLN A 6 33.68 -26.13 -7.26
CA GLN A 6 32.51 -25.73 -6.48
C GLN A 6 31.87 -24.53 -7.18
N ASN A 7 30.64 -24.71 -7.66
CA ASN A 7 29.83 -23.58 -8.10
C ASN A 7 29.71 -22.59 -6.93
N PRO A 8 29.96 -21.29 -7.12
CA PRO A 8 29.69 -20.31 -6.08
C PRO A 8 28.18 -20.31 -5.85
N THR A 9 27.76 -20.83 -4.69
CA THR A 9 26.44 -20.58 -4.13
C THR A 9 26.28 -19.08 -4.10
N THR A 10 25.38 -18.56 -4.94
CA THR A 10 24.99 -17.16 -4.89
C THR A 10 24.30 -16.99 -3.55
N GLU A 11 25.04 -16.57 -2.53
CA GLU A 11 24.48 -16.20 -1.23
C GLU A 11 23.41 -15.16 -1.52
N GLN A 12 22.15 -15.53 -1.33
CA GLN A 12 21.06 -14.57 -1.41
C GLN A 12 21.31 -13.57 -0.28
N ASN A 13 21.58 -12.32 -0.63
CA ASN A 13 21.72 -11.18 0.29
C ASN A 13 20.36 -10.80 0.89
N THR A 14 19.65 -11.80 1.42
CA THR A 14 18.32 -11.64 1.99
C THR A 14 18.29 -12.15 3.42
N GLU A 15 17.66 -11.38 4.31
CA GLU A 15 17.48 -11.75 5.71
C GLU A 15 15.98 -11.79 6.03
N GLU A 16 15.53 -12.89 6.63
CA GLU A 16 14.18 -13.00 7.16
C GLU A 16 14.13 -12.55 8.63
N LYS A 17 13.20 -11.66 8.95
CA LYS A 17 12.95 -11.20 10.32
C LYS A 17 11.49 -11.34 10.68
N ARG A 18 11.21 -12.21 11.64
CA ARG A 18 9.88 -12.38 12.23
C ARG A 18 9.64 -11.33 13.31
N LEU A 19 8.65 -10.47 13.11
CA LEU A 19 8.25 -9.46 14.10
C LEU A 19 7.21 -10.00 15.08
N SER A 20 6.31 -10.86 14.61
CA SER A 20 5.28 -11.50 15.43
C SER A 20 4.87 -12.84 14.83
N LYS A 21 3.86 -13.51 15.40
CA LYS A 21 3.36 -14.78 14.86
C LYS A 21 2.95 -14.65 13.39
N ASP A 22 2.36 -13.51 13.02
CA ASP A 22 1.69 -13.31 11.73
C ASP A 22 2.39 -12.25 10.85
N ILE A 23 3.54 -11.73 11.27
CA ILE A 23 4.29 -10.68 10.55
C ILE A 23 5.73 -11.11 10.36
N ASN A 24 6.10 -11.34 9.11
CA ASN A 24 7.46 -11.64 8.66
C ASN A 24 7.91 -10.59 7.66
N LEU A 25 9.16 -10.13 7.81
CA LEU A 25 9.83 -9.24 6.88
C LEU A 25 10.94 -9.98 6.17
N ILE A 26 11.15 -9.67 4.90
CA ILE A 26 12.31 -10.11 4.13
C ILE A 26 13.06 -8.86 3.70
N TYR A 27 14.29 -8.70 4.21
CA TYR A 27 15.20 -7.65 3.77
C TYR A 27 15.96 -8.14 2.54
N ASP A 28 16.12 -7.27 1.55
CA ASP A 28 17.01 -7.47 0.40
C ASP A 28 18.12 -6.42 0.51
N PHE A 29 19.33 -6.88 0.83
CA PHE A 29 20.52 -6.03 0.99
C PHE A 29 21.27 -5.79 -0.31
N THR A 30 20.71 -6.19 -1.45
CA THR A 30 21.27 -5.85 -2.75
C THR A 30 21.27 -4.33 -2.93
N GLU A 31 22.47 -3.74 -3.08
CA GLU A 31 22.62 -2.30 -3.30
C GLU A 31 21.96 -1.88 -4.62
N LYS A 32 21.10 -0.86 -4.55
CA LYS A 32 20.38 -0.31 -5.70
C LYS A 32 20.44 1.22 -5.63
N PRO A 33 20.77 1.91 -6.73
CA PRO A 33 20.71 3.37 -6.75
C PRO A 33 19.26 3.84 -6.62
N ASN A 34 19.05 4.97 -5.93
CA ASN A 34 17.75 5.64 -5.95
C ASN A 34 17.50 6.22 -7.35
N ARG A 35 16.56 5.64 -8.09
CA ARG A 35 16.11 6.12 -9.42
C ARG A 35 14.81 6.90 -9.35
N THR A 36 14.31 7.15 -8.15
CA THR A 36 13.09 7.93 -7.90
C THR A 36 13.42 9.41 -7.73
N ASN A 37 12.40 10.27 -7.77
CA ASN A 37 12.48 11.68 -7.38
C ASN A 37 12.37 11.88 -5.85
N LEU A 38 12.16 10.80 -5.10
CA LEU A 38 11.97 10.85 -3.64
C LEU A 38 13.28 11.15 -2.92
N LYS A 39 13.17 11.97 -1.88
CA LYS A 39 14.25 12.30 -0.96
C LYS A 39 13.90 11.79 0.43
N ALA A 40 14.75 10.94 0.97
CA ALA A 40 14.64 10.50 2.36
C ALA A 40 14.98 11.65 3.32
N HIS A 41 14.51 11.55 4.56
CA HIS A 41 14.99 12.40 5.64
C HIS A 41 16.33 11.86 6.17
N THR A 42 17.06 12.68 6.93
CA THR A 42 18.37 12.31 7.50
C THR A 42 18.35 11.02 8.31
N ASP A 43 17.26 10.75 9.02
CA ASP A 43 17.10 9.63 9.95
C ASP A 43 15.84 8.78 9.65
N ARG A 44 15.25 8.91 8.46
CA ARG A 44 14.02 8.20 8.09
C ARG A 44 13.92 7.92 6.60
N ALA A 45 13.76 6.65 6.27
CA ALA A 45 13.46 6.19 4.92
C ALA A 45 12.03 6.59 4.49
N VAL A 46 11.83 6.71 3.18
CA VAL A 46 10.54 6.96 2.54
C VAL A 46 10.14 5.71 1.74
N VAL A 47 8.86 5.35 1.80
CA VAL A 47 8.31 4.24 1.00
C VAL A 47 8.19 4.71 -0.44
N ALA A 48 9.02 4.15 -1.33
CA ALA A 48 8.99 4.48 -2.75
C ALA A 48 7.92 3.70 -3.53
N LYS A 49 7.72 2.43 -3.15
CA LYS A 49 6.77 1.54 -3.82
C LYS A 49 6.23 0.53 -2.81
N LEU A 50 4.96 0.18 -2.95
CA LEU A 50 4.33 -0.93 -2.22
C LEU A 50 3.71 -1.90 -3.21
N ARG A 51 4.07 -3.17 -3.12
CA ARG A 51 3.39 -4.27 -3.81
C ARG A 51 2.56 -5.04 -2.81
N ALA A 52 1.27 -5.23 -3.10
CA ALA A 52 0.36 -5.97 -2.24
C ALA A 52 -0.42 -7.00 -3.06
N ASP A 53 -0.57 -8.20 -2.52
CA ASP A 53 -1.46 -9.23 -3.04
C ASP A 53 -2.75 -9.22 -2.22
N LEU A 54 -3.86 -8.90 -2.88
CA LEU A 54 -5.18 -8.83 -2.26
C LEU A 54 -5.91 -10.15 -2.42
N VAL A 55 -6.40 -10.72 -1.32
CA VAL A 55 -7.31 -11.86 -1.35
C VAL A 55 -8.73 -11.34 -1.61
N LEU A 56 -9.29 -11.70 -2.77
CA LEU A 56 -10.62 -11.26 -3.17
C LEU A 56 -11.72 -12.16 -2.59
N PRO A 57 -12.98 -11.68 -2.49
CA PRO A 57 -14.10 -12.50 -1.99
C PRO A 57 -14.35 -13.81 -2.75
N ASN A 58 -13.92 -13.90 -4.01
CA ASN A 58 -13.98 -15.10 -4.82
C ASN A 58 -12.73 -16.00 -4.69
N ASN A 59 -11.90 -15.78 -3.67
CA ASN A 59 -10.65 -16.49 -3.37
C ASN A 59 -9.57 -16.40 -4.47
N LYS A 60 -9.64 -15.38 -5.34
CA LYS A 60 -8.57 -15.04 -6.27
C LYS A 60 -7.61 -14.04 -5.64
N ILE A 61 -6.37 -14.00 -6.13
CA ILE A 61 -5.38 -12.99 -5.77
C ILE A 61 -5.34 -11.89 -6.82
N LEU A 62 -5.39 -10.63 -6.38
CA LEU A 62 -5.13 -9.46 -7.21
C LEU A 62 -3.87 -8.76 -6.70
N THR A 63 -2.81 -8.76 -7.52
CA THR A 63 -1.60 -7.99 -7.23
C THR A 63 -1.81 -6.52 -7.59
N VAL A 64 -1.48 -5.63 -6.66
CA VAL A 64 -1.50 -4.19 -6.84
C VAL A 64 -0.10 -3.64 -6.60
N ASP A 65 0.43 -2.91 -7.58
CA ASP A 65 1.63 -2.10 -7.44
C ASP A 65 1.22 -0.64 -7.20
N ILE A 66 1.60 -0.09 -6.05
CA ILE A 66 1.38 1.31 -5.68
C ILE A 66 2.71 2.04 -5.82
N ASP A 67 2.76 3.02 -6.71
CA ASP A 67 3.92 3.86 -6.97
C ASP A 67 3.77 5.22 -6.28
N PHE A 68 4.72 5.52 -5.39
CA PHE A 68 4.76 6.77 -4.63
C PHE A 68 5.71 7.80 -5.23
N ASP A 69 6.40 7.50 -6.33
CA ASP A 69 7.31 8.43 -7.03
C ASP A 69 6.63 9.21 -8.18
N SER A 70 5.36 8.93 -8.46
CA SER A 70 4.61 9.69 -9.47
C SER A 70 4.34 11.13 -9.00
N THR A 71 4.22 12.12 -9.90
CA THR A 71 3.88 13.52 -9.54
C THR A 71 2.56 13.69 -8.79
N SER A 72 1.81 12.61 -8.57
CA SER A 72 0.65 12.58 -7.72
C SER A 72 1.08 12.73 -6.25
N GLY A 73 0.40 13.59 -5.49
CA GLY A 73 0.83 14.08 -4.18
C GLY A 73 0.91 13.05 -3.04
N TYR A 74 1.18 11.78 -3.31
CA TYR A 74 1.44 10.75 -2.30
C TYR A 74 2.79 10.89 -1.59
N HIS A 75 3.68 11.74 -2.12
CA HIS A 75 5.01 12.04 -1.58
C HIS A 75 4.96 12.60 -0.15
N ASP A 76 3.77 12.94 0.33
CA ASP A 76 3.60 13.88 1.45
C ASP A 76 2.53 13.47 2.47
N ASN A 77 2.59 12.24 2.98
CA ASN A 77 1.83 11.74 4.15
C ASN A 77 0.46 11.14 3.81
N THR A 78 0.49 9.95 3.23
CA THR A 78 -0.69 9.10 3.10
C THR A 78 -0.71 8.06 4.21
N MET A 79 -1.79 8.02 4.99
CA MET A 79 -2.08 6.89 5.86
C MET A 79 -2.87 5.85 5.06
N MET A 80 -2.42 4.60 5.08
CA MET A 80 -3.15 3.47 4.51
C MET A 80 -3.85 2.71 5.64
N VAL A 81 -5.16 2.58 5.54
CA VAL A 81 -6.00 1.91 6.54
C VAL A 81 -6.72 0.75 5.88
N MET A 82 -6.62 -0.45 6.46
CA MET A 82 -6.96 -1.70 5.78
C MET A 82 -7.99 -2.57 6.54
N ASP A 83 -8.34 -2.18 7.77
CA ASP A 83 -9.23 -2.95 8.63
C ASP A 83 -10.21 -2.05 9.40
N ASP A 84 -11.24 -2.68 9.97
CA ASP A 84 -12.30 -1.98 10.70
C ASP A 84 -11.74 -1.21 11.91
N PHE A 85 -10.78 -1.80 12.62
CA PHE A 85 -10.17 -1.17 13.79
C PHE A 85 -9.39 0.11 13.43
N GLY A 86 -8.58 0.05 12.36
CA GLY A 86 -7.86 1.22 11.87
C GLY A 86 -8.82 2.32 11.39
N VAL A 87 -9.93 1.94 10.74
CA VAL A 87 -10.97 2.89 10.32
C VAL A 87 -11.63 3.54 11.53
N GLU A 88 -11.99 2.76 12.56
CA GLU A 88 -12.59 3.27 13.79
C GLU A 88 -11.68 4.29 14.50
N MET A 89 -10.38 3.97 14.63
CA MET A 89 -9.39 4.88 15.20
C MET A 89 -9.29 6.18 14.39
N LEU A 90 -9.31 6.09 13.06
CA LEU A 90 -9.24 7.23 12.17
C LEU A 90 -10.50 8.10 12.26
N VAL A 91 -11.68 7.49 12.24
CA VAL A 91 -12.99 8.17 12.39
C VAL A 91 -13.03 8.94 13.71
N THR A 92 -12.61 8.31 14.80
CA THR A 92 -12.56 8.94 16.13
C THR A 92 -11.63 10.16 16.12
N ALA A 93 -10.42 10.02 15.58
CA ALA A 93 -9.47 11.13 15.48
C ALA A 93 -10.01 12.28 14.61
N PHE A 94 -10.70 11.97 13.51
CA PHE A 94 -11.29 12.97 12.61
C PHE A 94 -12.50 13.67 13.22
N ALA A 95 -13.33 12.96 13.99
CA ALA A 95 -14.45 13.54 14.72
C ALA A 95 -13.95 14.62 15.69
N VAL A 96 -12.90 14.32 16.46
CA VAL A 96 -12.29 15.25 17.42
C VAL A 96 -11.62 16.42 16.72
N LYS A 97 -10.83 16.17 15.66
CA LYS A 97 -9.98 17.19 15.05
C LYS A 97 -10.72 18.09 14.06
N TYR A 98 -11.69 17.54 13.32
CA TYR A 98 -12.34 18.21 12.20
C TYR A 98 -13.87 18.29 12.33
N GLY A 99 -14.46 17.49 13.22
CA GLY A 99 -15.90 17.41 13.45
C GLY A 99 -16.55 16.17 12.84
N GLN A 100 -17.71 15.81 13.40
CA GLN A 100 -18.45 14.59 13.05
C GLN A 100 -18.70 14.41 11.53
N PRO A 101 -19.08 15.44 10.76
CA PRO A 101 -19.33 15.26 9.32
C PRO A 101 -18.12 14.77 8.51
N PHE A 102 -16.89 14.93 8.99
CA PHE A 102 -15.68 14.38 8.34
C PHE A 102 -15.41 12.95 8.75
N ALA A 103 -15.70 12.62 10.00
CA ALA A 103 -15.67 11.24 10.48
C ALA A 103 -16.70 10.40 9.72
N ASP A 104 -17.92 10.91 9.54
CA ASP A 104 -18.99 10.23 8.80
C ASP A 104 -18.59 9.96 7.34
N LYS A 105 -17.85 10.88 6.70
CA LYS A 105 -17.32 10.65 5.34
C LYS A 105 -16.36 9.47 5.28
N ILE A 106 -15.51 9.29 6.29
CA ILE A 106 -14.59 8.15 6.36
C ILE A 106 -15.38 6.85 6.60
N SER A 107 -16.31 6.87 7.57
CA SER A 107 -17.16 5.72 7.87
C SER A 107 -17.96 5.27 6.65
N ASN A 108 -18.59 6.21 5.94
CA ASN A 108 -19.38 5.90 4.74
C ASN A 108 -18.48 5.41 3.60
N ALA A 109 -17.33 6.06 3.39
CA ALA A 109 -16.35 5.63 2.37
C ALA A 109 -15.87 4.20 2.59
N TRP A 110 -15.76 3.74 3.85
CA TRP A 110 -15.43 2.35 4.16
C TRP A 110 -16.61 1.40 4.03
N ALA A 111 -17.77 1.81 4.55
CA ALA A 111 -18.94 0.94 4.67
C ALA A 111 -19.67 0.70 3.34
N GLU A 112 -19.51 1.60 2.37
CA GLU A 112 -20.23 1.58 1.10
C GLU A 112 -19.33 1.23 -0.09
N LYS A 113 -19.96 0.76 -1.17
CA LYS A 113 -19.27 0.65 -2.46
C LYS A 113 -19.07 2.06 -3.02
N ASN A 114 -17.95 2.30 -3.71
CA ASN A 114 -17.69 3.61 -4.32
C ASN A 114 -18.71 3.92 -5.43
N HIS A 115 -19.05 2.92 -6.23
CA HIS A 115 -20.18 2.94 -7.16
C HIS A 115 -21.10 1.73 -6.94
N GLN A 116 -22.38 1.87 -7.27
CA GLN A 116 -23.39 0.81 -7.08
C GLN A 116 -23.00 -0.51 -7.76
N ASN A 117 -22.36 -0.43 -8.92
CA ASN A 117 -21.98 -1.59 -9.73
C ASN A 117 -20.58 -2.13 -9.39
N ASP A 118 -19.86 -1.52 -8.45
CA ASP A 118 -18.56 -2.04 -8.04
C ASP A 118 -18.74 -3.45 -7.45
N PRO A 119 -17.83 -4.39 -7.74
CA PRO A 119 -17.97 -5.77 -7.28
C PRO A 119 -17.89 -5.90 -5.76
N ARG A 120 -17.24 -4.95 -5.07
CA ARG A 120 -17.02 -4.99 -3.62
C ARG A 120 -16.82 -3.60 -3.02
N LYS A 121 -16.80 -3.55 -1.68
CA LYS A 121 -16.38 -2.38 -0.91
C LYS A 121 -14.86 -2.16 -1.06
N PRO A 122 -14.34 -0.98 -0.71
CA PRO A 122 -12.90 -0.72 -0.74
C PRO A 122 -12.11 -1.72 0.10
N THR A 123 -10.89 -2.03 -0.35
CA THR A 123 -9.97 -2.89 0.42
C THR A 123 -9.12 -2.08 1.40
N TYR A 124 -8.85 -0.82 1.05
CA TYR A 124 -8.17 0.12 1.93
C TYR A 124 -8.58 1.55 1.63
N LEU A 125 -8.43 2.40 2.63
CA LEU A 125 -8.52 3.86 2.50
C LEU A 125 -7.11 4.45 2.46
N LEU A 126 -6.93 5.45 1.61
CA LEU A 126 -5.73 6.28 1.57
C LEU A 126 -6.10 7.69 2.04
N VAL A 127 -5.47 8.16 3.10
CA VAL A 127 -5.79 9.45 3.72
C VAL A 127 -4.59 10.37 3.63
N GLN A 128 -4.71 11.42 2.84
CA GLN A 128 -3.67 12.42 2.63
C GLN A 128 -3.86 13.61 3.56
N LYS A 129 -2.75 14.15 4.07
CA LYS A 129 -2.77 15.42 4.82
C LYS A 129 -3.36 16.57 3.97
N PRO A 130 -3.86 17.64 4.62
CA PRO A 130 -4.24 18.85 3.91
C PRO A 130 -3.07 19.45 3.13
N LYS A 131 -3.35 19.98 1.93
CA LYS A 131 -2.35 20.71 1.12
C LYS A 131 -2.05 22.12 1.63
N ILE A 132 -2.91 22.66 2.48
CA ILE A 132 -2.82 24.00 3.07
C ILE A 132 -3.04 23.91 4.57
N ASP A 133 -2.42 24.80 5.33
CA ASP A 133 -2.64 24.88 6.78
C ASP A 133 -4.10 25.21 7.10
N GLY A 134 -4.64 24.59 8.14
CA GLY A 134 -6.08 24.60 8.46
C GLY A 134 -6.99 23.90 7.42
N GLY A 135 -6.41 23.33 6.36
CA GLY A 135 -7.16 22.60 5.34
C GLY A 135 -7.66 21.24 5.84
N LYS A 136 -8.43 20.55 4.98
CA LYS A 136 -9.00 19.24 5.28
C LYS A 136 -8.20 18.12 4.63
N PRO A 137 -8.00 16.99 5.33
CA PRO A 137 -7.41 15.80 4.72
C PRO A 137 -8.26 15.29 3.55
N GLN A 138 -7.62 14.61 2.60
CA GLN A 138 -8.30 13.96 1.48
C GLN A 138 -8.37 12.45 1.73
N VAL A 139 -9.53 11.85 1.47
CA VAL A 139 -9.74 10.40 1.64
C VAL A 139 -10.02 9.81 0.28
N PHE A 140 -9.26 8.80 -0.10
CA PHE A 140 -9.43 8.04 -1.33
C PHE A 140 -9.80 6.60 -0.98
N VAL A 141 -10.85 6.11 -1.62
CA VAL A 141 -11.24 4.70 -1.59
C VAL A 141 -10.52 3.96 -2.71
N ALA A 142 -9.98 2.78 -2.43
CA ALA A 142 -9.20 2.04 -3.41
C ALA A 142 -9.54 0.55 -3.45
N CYS A 143 -9.30 -0.05 -4.62
CA CYS A 143 -9.39 -1.48 -4.87
C CYS A 143 -10.76 -2.11 -4.63
N GLY A 144 -11.85 -1.37 -4.87
CA GLY A 144 -13.22 -1.89 -4.85
C GLY A 144 -13.86 -2.11 -6.22
N ASP A 145 -13.34 -1.46 -7.26
CA ASP A 145 -13.99 -1.14 -8.55
C ASP A 145 -13.83 -2.21 -9.64
N LYS A 146 -12.85 -3.12 -9.51
CA LYS A 146 -12.53 -4.10 -10.56
C LYS A 146 -12.65 -5.55 -10.08
N GLU A 147 -13.31 -6.38 -10.88
CA GLU A 147 -13.21 -7.83 -10.75
C GLU A 147 -11.87 -8.33 -11.30
N HIS A 148 -11.41 -9.47 -10.79
CA HIS A 148 -10.29 -10.17 -11.40
C HIS A 148 -10.80 -10.98 -12.60
N ASP A 149 -10.79 -10.33 -13.77
CA ASP A 149 -11.19 -10.92 -15.05
C ASP A 149 -10.50 -12.27 -15.32
N LYS A 150 -11.17 -13.14 -16.08
CA LYS A 150 -10.71 -14.48 -16.47
C LYS A 150 -9.84 -14.48 -17.76
N GLY A 151 -9.30 -13.34 -18.16
CA GLY A 151 -8.62 -13.21 -19.45
C GLY A 151 -7.10 -13.30 -19.35
N ASP A 152 -6.49 -14.16 -20.16
CA ASP A 152 -5.06 -14.19 -20.50
C ASP A 152 -4.56 -12.84 -21.03
N LYS A 153 -4.35 -11.87 -20.15
CA LYS A 153 -3.90 -10.54 -20.54
C LYS A 153 -2.70 -10.17 -19.68
N ILE A 154 -1.54 -10.32 -20.32
CA ILE A 154 -0.28 -9.60 -20.10
C ILE A 154 -0.17 -9.05 -18.67
N LYS A 155 0.59 -9.73 -17.81
CA LYS A 155 1.01 -9.16 -16.53
C LYS A 155 1.54 -7.76 -16.84
N PRO A 156 0.94 -6.68 -16.31
CA PRO A 156 1.56 -5.38 -16.40
C PRO A 156 2.98 -5.56 -15.87
N GLN A 157 3.98 -5.13 -16.64
CA GLN A 157 5.32 -5.06 -16.09
C GLN A 157 5.21 -4.23 -14.81
N SER A 158 5.79 -4.73 -13.73
CA SER A 158 5.94 -3.97 -12.50
C SER A 158 6.31 -2.55 -12.86
N ILE A 159 5.66 -1.55 -12.25
CA ILE A 159 6.11 -0.16 -12.39
C ILE A 159 7.59 -0.16 -11.99
N VAL A 160 8.49 0.07 -12.95
CA VAL A 160 9.94 -0.07 -12.76
C VAL A 160 10.48 1.14 -12.03
#